data_AF-A0A958F550-F1
#
_entry.id   AF-A0A958F550-F1
#
_cell.length_a   1.000
_cell.length_b   1.000
_cell.length_c   1.000
_cell.angle_alpha   90.00
_cell.angle_beta   90.00
_cell.angle_gamma   90.00
#
_symmetry.space_group_name_H-M   'P 1'
#
loop_
_entity.id
_entity.type
_entity.pdbx_description
1 polymer ?
#
loop_
_entity_poly.entity_id
_entity_poly.type
_entity_poly.pdbx_seq_one_letter_code
_entity_poly.pdbx_strand_id
1 'polypeptide(L)'
;AISFLDKCPEKRDRATQAARLGFAISLSVEMAQFFLPFRFPSIVDLLTNTTGAAIGGFIPVAVTNRLTGFGIRDFVSNRFSTARIAIWTAVGLLYFAGWIAVSVYWVNQVNFTNWDDNYTLSIGNEATENRLWRGDIRDLYIFDSAFSGETVRHFFRTREVNETPLIALDFQRMTVESLPSAGWQLHFSDSLKFTESGLRLNGGWLTGDAKMQNLMPSLRQSNTFTIVVRLDSMPLNQHGPARILSFA
;
A
#
# COMPACT_ATOMS: atom_id res chain seq x y z
N ALA A 1 24.15 7.43 28.92
CA ALA A 1 24.50 6.92 27.59
C ALA A 1 25.74 7.63 27.02
N ILE A 2 25.81 8.96 27.09
CA ILE A 2 26.92 9.77 26.55
C ILE A 2 28.27 9.45 27.22
N SER A 3 28.33 9.28 28.56
CA SER A 3 29.60 9.02 29.28
C SER A 3 30.23 7.63 29.05
N PHE A 4 29.54 6.70 28.37
CA PHE A 4 30.06 5.35 28.09
C PHE A 4 30.75 5.25 26.72
N LEU A 5 30.37 6.11 25.77
CA LEU A 5 30.95 6.14 24.42
C LEU A 5 32.32 6.82 24.38
N ASP A 6 32.59 7.73 25.31
CA ASP A 6 33.89 8.42 25.42
C ASP A 6 35.03 7.51 25.89
N LYS A 7 34.73 6.37 26.51
CA LYS A 7 35.74 5.44 27.05
C LYS A 7 36.25 4.38 26.06
N CYS A 8 35.68 4.27 24.86
CA CYS A 8 36.06 3.25 23.88
C CYS A 8 35.86 3.74 22.42
N PRO A 9 36.79 4.52 21.86
CA PRO A 9 36.66 5.12 20.51
C PRO A 9 36.46 4.09 19.38
N GLU A 10 37.08 2.90 19.45
CA GLU A 10 36.87 1.81 18.47
C GLU A 10 35.40 1.34 18.39
N LYS A 11 34.67 1.38 19.50
CA LYS A 11 33.28 0.90 19.58
C LYS A 11 32.31 1.88 18.92
N ARG A 12 32.58 3.18 19.07
CA ARG A 12 31.87 4.26 18.37
C ARG A 12 32.09 4.16 16.87
N ASP A 13 33.30 3.81 16.44
CA ASP A 13 33.63 3.69 15.03
C ASP A 13 32.85 2.55 14.34
N ARG A 14 32.72 1.38 14.99
CA ARG A 14 31.96 0.24 14.41
C ARG A 14 30.48 0.51 14.23
N ALA A 15 29.82 1.14 15.21
CA ALA A 15 28.41 1.50 15.06
C ALA A 15 28.22 2.59 13.99
N THR A 16 29.17 3.51 13.87
CA THR A 16 29.19 4.53 12.80
C THR A 16 29.39 3.89 11.43
N GLN A 17 30.26 2.89 11.30
CA GLN A 17 30.45 2.12 10.07
C GLN A 17 29.20 1.33 9.68
N ALA A 18 28.53 0.68 10.65
CA ALA A 18 27.26 -0.02 10.41
C ALA A 18 26.16 0.94 9.92
N ALA A 19 26.05 2.12 10.54
CA ALA A 19 25.11 3.16 10.09
C ALA A 19 25.42 3.66 8.68
N ARG A 20 26.70 3.92 8.36
CA ARG A 20 27.13 4.33 7.01
C ARG A 20 26.83 3.28 5.96
N LEU A 21 27.08 2.01 6.26
CA LEU A 21 26.79 0.91 5.35
C LEU A 21 25.29 0.71 5.17
N GLY A 22 24.51 0.75 6.25
CA GLY A 22 23.05 0.69 6.19
C GLY A 22 22.45 1.84 5.38
N PHE A 23 22.97 3.06 5.56
CA PHE A 23 22.60 4.22 4.75
C PHE A 23 22.94 4.00 3.26
N ALA A 24 24.16 3.56 2.94
CA ALA A 24 24.58 3.38 1.55
C ALA A 24 23.75 2.29 0.84
N ILE A 25 23.48 1.18 1.50
CA ILE A 25 22.65 0.10 0.96
C ILE A 25 21.21 0.60 0.77
N SER A 26 20.64 1.23 1.80
CA SER A 26 19.27 1.74 1.71
C SER A 26 19.14 2.79 0.60
N LEU A 27 20.07 3.75 0.53
CA LEU A 27 20.13 4.74 -0.56
C LEU A 27 20.22 4.07 -1.93
N SER A 28 21.02 3.01 -2.07
CA SER A 28 21.13 2.28 -3.34
C SER A 28 19.82 1.61 -3.74
N VAL A 29 19.09 1.03 -2.78
CA VAL A 29 17.76 0.43 -3.01
C VAL A 29 16.76 1.51 -3.39
N GLU A 30 16.71 2.63 -2.67
CA GLU A 30 15.85 3.78 -2.98
C GLU A 30 16.16 4.36 -4.37
N MET A 31 17.44 4.45 -4.76
CA MET A 31 17.82 4.89 -6.10
C MET A 31 17.41 3.88 -7.18
N ALA A 32 17.50 2.58 -6.91
CA ALA A 32 17.05 1.54 -7.83
C ALA A 32 15.53 1.59 -8.05
N GLN A 33 14.75 2.00 -7.04
CA GLN A 33 13.30 2.13 -7.15
C GLN A 33 12.86 3.21 -8.16
N PHE A 34 13.70 4.19 -8.51
CA PHE A 34 13.39 5.11 -9.62
C PHE A 34 13.18 4.40 -10.96
N PHE A 35 13.76 3.20 -11.13
CA PHE A 35 13.61 2.40 -12.34
C PHE A 35 12.46 1.40 -12.27
N LEU A 36 11.78 1.28 -11.12
CA LEU A 36 10.63 0.39 -10.95
C LEU A 36 9.32 1.17 -11.16
N PRO A 37 8.48 0.78 -12.13
CA PRO A 37 7.19 1.43 -12.29
C PRO A 37 6.34 1.26 -11.03
N PHE A 38 5.66 2.33 -10.63
CA PHE A 38 4.76 2.40 -9.46
C PHE A 38 5.44 2.28 -8.07
N ARG A 39 6.76 2.48 -7.98
CA ARG A 39 7.46 2.68 -6.70
C ARG A 39 8.01 4.10 -6.62
N PHE A 40 7.97 4.68 -5.43
CA PHE A 40 8.52 6.00 -5.15
C PHE A 40 9.54 5.89 -4.03
N PRO A 41 10.74 6.47 -4.23
CA PRO A 41 11.74 6.49 -3.17
C PRO A 41 11.21 7.18 -1.91
N SER A 42 11.53 6.62 -0.75
CA SER A 42 11.04 7.02 0.56
C SER A 42 12.19 7.42 1.48
N ILE A 43 12.19 8.70 1.89
CA ILE A 43 13.11 9.20 2.92
C ILE A 43 12.90 8.44 4.25
N VAL A 44 11.66 8.02 4.53
CA VAL A 44 11.33 7.26 5.74
C VAL A 44 12.04 5.90 5.71
N ASP A 45 12.11 5.23 4.57
CA ASP A 45 12.77 3.94 4.43
C ASP A 45 14.30 4.09 4.59
N LEU A 46 14.87 5.15 4.01
CA LEU A 46 16.27 5.53 4.21
C LEU A 46 16.61 5.74 5.70
N LEU A 47 15.81 6.53 6.41
CA LEU A 47 16.00 6.82 7.83
C LEU A 47 15.82 5.57 8.70
N THR A 48 14.79 4.77 8.45
CA THR A 48 14.47 3.58 9.24
C THR A 48 15.55 2.51 9.09
N ASN A 49 16.03 2.26 7.87
CA ASN A 49 17.10 1.30 7.61
C ASN A 49 18.44 1.77 8.19
N THR A 50 18.74 3.06 8.09
CA THR A 50 19.98 3.65 8.65
C THR A 50 19.98 3.59 10.19
N THR A 51 18.87 3.99 10.81
CA THR A 51 18.73 3.94 12.28
C THR A 51 18.69 2.51 12.79
N GLY A 52 18.02 1.58 12.10
CA GLY A 52 18.04 0.16 12.40
C GLY A 52 19.45 -0.43 12.32
N ALA A 53 20.23 -0.09 11.29
CA ALA A 53 21.63 -0.51 11.18
C ALA A 53 22.51 0.07 12.29
N ALA A 54 22.30 1.33 12.68
CA ALA A 54 22.99 1.94 13.80
C ALA A 54 22.67 1.21 15.11
N ILE A 55 21.39 1.00 15.42
CA ILE A 55 20.94 0.28 16.62
C ILE A 55 21.49 -1.15 16.63
N GLY A 56 21.40 -1.86 15.49
CA GLY A 56 21.94 -3.21 15.32
C GLY A 56 23.46 -3.28 15.51
N GLY A 57 24.20 -2.23 15.15
CA GLY A 57 25.63 -2.10 15.45
C GLY A 57 25.91 -1.79 16.93
N PHE A 58 25.06 -0.99 17.58
CA PHE A 58 25.22 -0.59 18.98
C PHE A 58 24.85 -1.68 19.99
N ILE A 59 23.79 -2.46 19.74
CA ILE A 59 23.30 -3.47 20.70
C ILE A 59 24.37 -4.49 21.06
N PRO A 60 25.06 -5.17 20.12
CA PRO A 60 26.13 -6.11 20.45
C PRO A 60 27.24 -5.43 21.25
N VAL A 61 27.62 -4.21 20.88
CA VAL A 61 28.66 -3.45 21.56
C VAL A 61 28.28 -3.12 23.01
N ALA A 62 27.03 -2.77 23.27
CA ALA A 62 26.52 -2.42 24.60
C ALA A 62 26.26 -3.66 25.49
N VAL A 63 25.69 -4.72 24.91
CA VAL A 63 25.28 -5.94 25.63
C VAL A 63 26.48 -6.83 25.98
N THR A 64 27.43 -6.99 25.05
CA THR A 64 28.60 -7.88 25.27
C THR A 64 29.45 -7.39 26.45
N ASN A 65 29.57 -6.07 26.64
CA ASN A 65 30.32 -5.50 27.76
C ASN A 65 29.62 -5.66 29.12
N ARG A 66 28.29 -5.83 29.16
CA ARG A 66 27.54 -5.97 30.41
C ARG A 66 27.37 -7.42 30.84
N LEU A 67 27.29 -8.36 29.90
CA LEU A 67 26.94 -9.75 30.21
C LEU A 67 28.13 -10.71 30.23
N THR A 68 29.28 -10.39 29.62
CA THR A 68 30.30 -11.44 29.40
C THR A 68 31.69 -11.19 29.97
N GLY A 69 32.08 -9.97 30.39
CA GLY A 69 33.46 -9.70 30.84
C GLY A 69 34.55 -10.02 29.79
N PHE A 70 34.16 -10.47 28.60
CA PHE A 70 35.02 -10.89 27.50
C PHE A 70 35.12 -9.74 26.51
N GLY A 71 36.35 -9.33 26.20
CA GLY A 71 36.59 -8.28 25.21
C GLY A 71 36.10 -8.69 23.82
N ILE A 72 35.56 -7.74 23.06
CA ILE A 72 35.27 -7.89 21.63
C ILE A 72 36.48 -8.45 20.86
N ARG A 73 37.71 -8.17 21.34
CA ARG A 73 38.95 -8.68 20.77
C ARG A 73 39.09 -10.20 20.95
N ASP A 74 38.72 -10.77 22.11
CA ASP A 74 38.71 -12.22 22.37
C ASP A 74 37.51 -12.93 21.72
N PHE A 75 36.41 -12.19 21.53
CA PHE A 75 35.26 -12.65 20.75
C PHE A 75 35.53 -12.68 19.24
N VAL A 76 36.46 -11.86 18.71
CA VAL A 76 36.78 -11.84 17.28
C VAL A 76 38.04 -12.67 16.98
N SER A 77 39.05 -12.64 17.84
CA SER A 77 40.34 -13.34 17.61
C SER A 77 40.25 -14.86 17.81
N ASN A 78 39.29 -15.36 18.60
CA ASN A 78 39.23 -16.77 19.00
C ASN A 78 37.95 -17.49 18.52
N ARG A 79 37.26 -16.96 17.50
CA ARG A 79 35.84 -17.29 17.23
C ARG A 79 35.47 -17.60 15.79
N PHE A 80 36.45 -17.61 14.88
CA PHE A 80 36.30 -18.11 13.51
C PHE A 80 36.65 -19.61 13.41
N SER A 81 36.13 -20.45 14.31
CA SER A 81 36.03 -21.86 13.94
C SER A 81 34.90 -21.98 12.93
N THR A 82 35.13 -22.68 11.82
CA THR A 82 34.15 -22.88 10.73
C THR A 82 32.79 -23.33 11.28
N ALA A 83 32.81 -24.12 12.36
CA ALA A 83 31.61 -24.58 13.08
C ALA A 83 30.76 -23.45 13.68
N ARG A 84 31.35 -22.40 14.27
CA ARG A 84 30.59 -21.29 14.88
C ARG A 84 30.01 -20.35 13.83
N ILE A 85 30.73 -20.10 12.75
CA ILE A 85 30.19 -19.35 11.59
C ILE A 85 28.99 -20.12 11.03
N ALA A 86 29.14 -21.43 10.83
CA ALA A 86 28.04 -22.29 10.37
C ALA A 86 26.82 -22.23 11.29
N ILE A 87 27.00 -22.24 12.62
CA ILE A 87 25.90 -22.10 13.58
C ILE A 87 25.20 -20.74 13.44
N TRP A 88 25.93 -19.62 13.41
CA TRP A 88 25.31 -18.30 13.29
C TRP A 88 24.66 -18.07 11.93
N THR A 89 25.26 -18.58 10.85
CA THR A 89 24.63 -18.60 9.53
C THR A 89 23.36 -19.43 9.56
N ALA A 90 23.36 -20.62 10.17
CA ALA A 90 22.16 -21.44 10.31
C ALA A 90 21.07 -20.73 11.12
N VAL A 91 21.41 -20.09 12.24
CA VAL A 91 20.47 -19.28 13.03
C VAL A 91 19.90 -18.12 12.21
N GLY A 92 20.75 -17.40 11.47
CA GLY A 92 20.32 -16.31 10.59
C GLY A 92 19.40 -16.78 9.45
N LEU A 93 19.71 -17.92 8.84
CA LEU A 93 18.89 -18.55 7.81
C LEU A 93 17.55 -19.03 8.38
N LEU A 94 17.53 -19.61 9.57
CA LEU A 94 16.29 -20.03 10.25
C LEU A 94 15.41 -18.82 10.60
N TYR A 95 16.02 -17.74 11.10
CA TYR A 95 15.31 -16.49 11.35
C TYR A 95 14.70 -15.91 10.07
N PHE A 96 15.48 -15.86 8.99
CA PHE A 96 15.03 -15.39 7.68
C PHE A 96 13.92 -16.27 7.09
N ALA A 97 14.07 -17.59 7.16
CA ALA A 97 13.05 -18.55 6.75
C ALA A 97 11.76 -18.41 7.57
N GLY A 98 11.87 -18.15 8.87
CA GLY A 98 10.72 -17.84 9.74
C GLY A 98 9.97 -16.60 9.24
N TRP A 99 10.67 -15.53 8.89
CA TRP A 99 10.05 -14.33 8.32
C TRP A 99 9.43 -14.55 6.94
N ILE A 100 10.04 -15.39 6.09
CA ILE A 100 9.42 -15.80 4.83
C ILE A 100 8.12 -16.57 5.11
N ALA A 101 8.15 -17.53 6.03
CA ALA A 101 6.97 -18.31 6.39
C ALA A 101 5.83 -17.44 6.92
N VAL A 102 6.16 -16.48 7.80
CA VAL A 102 5.20 -15.46 8.26
C VAL A 102 4.69 -14.65 7.07
N SER A 103 5.56 -14.14 6.21
CA SER A 103 5.14 -13.33 5.05
C SER A 103 4.23 -14.10 4.09
N VAL A 104 4.55 -15.36 3.79
CA VAL A 104 3.71 -16.24 2.96
C VAL A 104 2.36 -16.48 3.62
N TYR A 105 2.34 -16.75 4.94
CA TYR A 105 1.10 -16.89 5.68
C TYR A 105 0.22 -15.65 5.55
N TRP A 106 0.78 -14.45 5.76
CA TRP A 106 0.05 -13.19 5.69
C TRP A 106 -0.39 -12.83 4.27
N VAL A 107 0.46 -13.03 3.25
CA VAL A 107 0.09 -12.79 1.84
C VAL A 107 -1.08 -13.67 1.43
N ASN A 108 -1.15 -14.92 1.91
CA ASN A 108 -2.28 -15.82 1.64
C ASN A 108 -3.59 -15.39 2.33
N GLN A 109 -3.53 -14.47 3.30
CA GLN A 109 -4.73 -13.85 3.90
C GLN A 109 -5.20 -12.61 3.12
N VAL A 110 -4.46 -12.14 2.11
CA VAL A 110 -4.88 -10.99 1.27
C VAL A 110 -5.87 -11.49 0.22
N ASN A 111 -7.09 -11.75 0.68
CA ASN A 111 -8.21 -12.20 -0.13
C ASN A 111 -9.49 -11.50 0.36
N PHE A 112 -10.58 -11.64 -0.39
CA PHE A 112 -11.83 -10.96 -0.06
C PHE A 112 -12.61 -11.63 1.08
N THR A 113 -12.32 -12.89 1.45
CA THR A 113 -13.07 -13.62 2.51
C THR A 113 -12.99 -12.89 3.86
N ASN A 114 -11.89 -12.18 4.01
CA ASN A 114 -11.55 -11.08 4.89
C ASN A 114 -12.47 -9.90 5.18
N TRP A 115 -13.14 -9.44 4.14
CA TRP A 115 -13.63 -8.06 4.06
C TRP A 115 -14.88 -7.89 4.90
N ASP A 116 -15.17 -6.68 5.38
CA ASP A 116 -16.36 -6.40 6.18
C ASP A 116 -17.49 -5.90 5.26
N ASP A 117 -18.68 -6.49 5.38
CA ASP A 117 -19.85 -6.16 4.56
C ASP A 117 -20.46 -4.79 4.92
N ASN A 118 -20.04 -4.19 6.03
CA ASN A 118 -20.49 -2.86 6.44
C ASN A 118 -19.82 -1.72 5.66
N TYR A 119 -18.76 -2.02 4.89
CA TYR A 119 -18.08 -1.03 4.06
C TYR A 119 -18.88 -0.76 2.79
N THR A 120 -19.14 0.51 2.53
CA THR A 120 -19.92 0.96 1.38
C THR A 120 -19.01 1.49 0.27
N LEU A 121 -19.47 1.37 -0.97
CA LEU A 121 -18.78 1.99 -2.10
C LEU A 121 -19.11 3.48 -2.13
N SER A 122 -18.08 4.32 -2.08
CA SER A 122 -18.19 5.76 -2.22
C SER A 122 -17.53 6.23 -3.51
N ILE A 123 -18.16 7.21 -4.17
CA ILE A 123 -17.68 7.87 -5.38
C ILE A 123 -17.51 9.36 -5.10
N GLY A 124 -16.28 9.87 -5.20
CA GLY A 124 -15.95 11.28 -5.04
C GLY A 124 -15.48 11.70 -3.65
N ASN A 125 -15.46 10.78 -2.68
CA ASN A 125 -14.96 11.02 -1.32
C ASN A 125 -14.62 9.69 -0.61
N GLU A 126 -14.02 9.77 0.57
CA GLU A 126 -13.89 8.67 1.55
C GLU A 126 -15.04 8.73 2.59
N ALA A 127 -15.36 7.63 3.30
CA ALA A 127 -16.41 7.67 4.34
C ALA A 127 -16.15 8.66 5.48
N THR A 128 -14.90 9.08 5.68
CA THR A 128 -14.53 10.14 6.63
C THR A 128 -14.86 11.55 6.13
N GLU A 129 -15.39 11.66 4.92
CA GLU A 129 -15.93 12.88 4.28
C GLU A 129 -14.92 14.02 4.02
N ASN A 130 -13.65 13.84 4.36
CA ASN A 130 -12.63 14.90 4.36
C ASN A 130 -11.66 14.86 3.17
N ARG A 131 -11.92 14.02 2.15
CA ARG A 131 -11.01 13.73 1.03
C ARG A 131 -11.72 13.81 -0.33
N LEU A 132 -12.48 14.89 -0.48
CA LEU A 132 -13.26 15.20 -1.67
C LEU A 132 -12.39 15.21 -2.94
N TRP A 133 -12.88 14.54 -3.96
CA TRP A 133 -12.36 14.63 -5.31
C TRP A 133 -13.25 15.50 -6.18
N ARG A 134 -12.64 16.32 -7.05
CA ARG A 134 -13.35 17.18 -7.99
C ARG A 134 -13.04 16.81 -9.43
N GLY A 135 -14.08 16.59 -10.23
CA GLY A 135 -13.95 16.21 -11.62
C GLY A 135 -15.24 15.64 -12.18
N ASP A 136 -15.15 15.14 -13.40
CA ASP A 136 -16.25 14.52 -14.12
C ASP A 136 -16.04 13.00 -14.18
N ILE A 137 -17.07 12.22 -13.88
CA ILE A 137 -17.09 10.77 -14.07
C ILE A 137 -18.11 10.44 -15.14
N ARG A 138 -17.65 9.82 -16.23
CA ARG A 138 -18.48 9.41 -17.36
C ARG A 138 -19.19 8.10 -17.07
N ASP A 139 -18.44 7.14 -16.54
CA ASP A 139 -18.92 5.80 -16.26
C ASP A 139 -18.06 5.09 -15.23
N LEU A 140 -18.71 4.14 -14.56
CA LEU A 140 -18.12 3.23 -13.61
C LEU A 140 -18.68 1.83 -13.87
N TYR A 141 -17.78 0.88 -14.13
CA TYR A 141 -18.09 -0.53 -14.17
C TYR A 141 -17.24 -1.30 -13.17
N ILE A 142 -17.88 -2.22 -12.44
CA ILE A 142 -17.18 -3.17 -11.56
C ILE A 142 -17.57 -4.59 -11.97
N PHE A 143 -16.58 -5.45 -12.16
CA PHE A 143 -16.73 -6.86 -12.52
C PHE A 143 -16.16 -7.74 -11.41
N ASP A 144 -16.70 -8.94 -11.23
CA ASP A 144 -16.21 -10.00 -10.34
C ASP A 144 -15.18 -10.91 -11.02
N SER A 145 -14.47 -10.39 -12.02
CA SER A 145 -13.45 -11.13 -12.75
C SER A 145 -12.23 -10.25 -13.01
N ALA A 146 -11.05 -10.86 -13.01
CA ALA A 146 -9.82 -10.20 -13.42
C ALA A 146 -9.70 -10.22 -14.95
N PHE A 147 -9.70 -9.04 -15.57
CA PHE A 147 -9.52 -8.94 -17.01
C PHE A 147 -8.10 -9.34 -17.43
N SER A 148 -8.01 -10.17 -18.47
CA SER A 148 -6.73 -10.48 -19.09
C SER A 148 -6.17 -9.24 -19.81
N GLY A 149 -4.85 -9.21 -20.04
CA GLY A 149 -4.23 -8.14 -20.82
C GLY A 149 -4.79 -8.01 -22.25
N GLU A 150 -5.32 -9.11 -22.81
CA GLU A 150 -6.03 -9.09 -24.09
C GLU A 150 -7.41 -8.45 -23.97
N THR A 151 -8.20 -8.82 -22.96
CA THR A 151 -9.51 -8.22 -22.64
C THR A 151 -9.37 -6.71 -22.44
N VAL A 152 -8.36 -6.26 -21.69
CA VAL A 152 -8.09 -4.84 -21.48
C VAL A 152 -7.81 -4.12 -22.81
N ARG A 153 -6.93 -4.70 -23.65
CA ARG A 153 -6.61 -4.11 -24.98
C ARG A 153 -7.82 -4.08 -25.90
N HIS A 154 -8.64 -5.13 -25.88
CA HIS A 154 -9.89 -5.18 -26.63
C HIS A 154 -10.85 -4.08 -26.16
N PHE A 155 -11.09 -3.99 -24.85
CA PHE A 155 -11.94 -2.98 -24.24
C PHE A 155 -11.51 -1.54 -24.60
N PHE A 156 -10.20 -1.24 -24.61
CA PHE A 156 -9.72 0.08 -25.01
C PHE A 156 -10.00 0.41 -26.49
N ARG A 157 -10.17 -0.59 -27.36
CA ARG A 157 -10.47 -0.42 -28.78
C ARG A 157 -11.96 -0.38 -29.07
N THR A 158 -12.72 -1.34 -28.53
CA THR A 158 -14.13 -1.56 -28.87
C THR A 158 -15.10 -0.98 -27.86
N ARG A 159 -14.66 -0.77 -26.61
CA ARG A 159 -15.53 -0.46 -25.45
C ARG A 159 -16.50 -1.57 -25.09
N GLU A 160 -16.24 -2.78 -25.56
CA GLU A 160 -17.07 -3.95 -25.30
C GLU A 160 -16.32 -4.97 -24.46
N VAL A 161 -17.06 -5.62 -23.57
CA VAL A 161 -16.65 -6.78 -22.78
C VAL A 161 -17.80 -7.78 -22.79
N ASN A 162 -17.48 -9.07 -22.76
CA ASN A 162 -18.49 -10.13 -22.76
C ASN A 162 -19.01 -10.41 -21.35
N GLU A 163 -18.24 -10.00 -20.34
CA GLU A 163 -18.53 -10.13 -18.93
C GLU A 163 -19.65 -9.16 -18.51
N THR A 164 -20.55 -9.63 -17.66
CA THR A 164 -21.61 -8.78 -17.10
C THR A 164 -21.07 -8.04 -15.88
N PRO A 165 -21.18 -6.70 -15.82
CA PRO A 165 -20.74 -5.95 -14.66
C PRO A 165 -21.67 -6.16 -13.46
N LEU A 166 -21.09 -6.26 -12.26
CA LEU A 166 -21.81 -6.17 -10.98
C LEU A 166 -22.39 -4.77 -10.75
N ILE A 167 -21.65 -3.74 -11.15
CA ILE A 167 -22.08 -2.34 -11.12
C ILE A 167 -21.87 -1.77 -12.52
N ALA A 168 -22.91 -1.17 -13.10
CA ALA A 168 -22.86 -0.45 -14.35
C ALA A 168 -23.52 0.91 -14.20
N LEU A 169 -22.71 1.96 -14.13
CA LEU A 169 -23.19 3.34 -14.13
C LEU A 169 -22.70 4.01 -15.39
N ASP A 170 -23.66 4.42 -16.23
CA ASP A 170 -23.43 5.29 -17.37
C ASP A 170 -24.01 6.66 -17.03
N PHE A 171 -23.17 7.54 -16.47
CA PHE A 171 -23.62 8.85 -16.03
C PHE A 171 -23.99 9.76 -17.19
N GLN A 172 -23.69 9.42 -18.44
CA GLN A 172 -24.19 10.18 -19.59
C GLN A 172 -25.66 9.87 -19.90
N ARG A 173 -26.18 8.75 -19.40
CA ARG A 173 -27.56 8.28 -19.60
C ARG A 173 -28.43 8.34 -18.35
N MET A 174 -27.87 8.81 -17.23
CA MET A 174 -28.55 8.91 -15.94
C MET A 174 -28.89 10.36 -15.60
N THR A 175 -29.77 10.54 -14.61
CA THR A 175 -30.06 11.83 -13.99
C THR A 175 -29.86 11.75 -12.47
N VAL A 176 -29.79 12.91 -11.78
CA VAL A 176 -29.63 12.95 -10.31
C VAL A 176 -30.77 12.21 -9.63
N GLU A 177 -31.99 12.34 -10.13
CA GLU A 177 -33.21 11.74 -9.57
C GLU A 177 -33.23 10.21 -9.73
N SER A 178 -32.50 9.67 -10.71
CA SER A 178 -32.39 8.23 -10.93
C SER A 178 -31.42 7.53 -9.95
N LEU A 179 -30.47 8.28 -9.36
CA LEU A 179 -29.42 7.74 -8.50
C LEU A 179 -29.98 7.09 -7.22
N PRO A 180 -30.91 7.72 -6.46
CA PRO A 180 -31.53 7.07 -5.30
C PRO A 180 -32.28 5.78 -5.64
N SER A 181 -32.96 5.73 -6.79
CA SER A 181 -33.65 4.50 -7.23
C SER A 181 -32.65 3.38 -7.58
N ALA A 182 -31.47 3.74 -8.07
CA ALA A 182 -30.35 2.83 -8.34
C ALA A 182 -29.53 2.46 -7.07
N GLY A 183 -29.98 2.89 -5.88
CA GLY A 183 -29.33 2.56 -4.62
C GLY A 183 -28.19 3.49 -4.21
N TRP A 184 -28.15 4.72 -4.73
CA TRP A 184 -27.13 5.71 -4.36
C TRP A 184 -27.69 6.80 -3.45
N GLN A 185 -27.02 7.04 -2.32
CA GLN A 185 -27.25 8.20 -1.48
C GLN A 185 -26.41 9.37 -1.99
N LEU A 186 -27.05 10.53 -2.08
CA LEU A 186 -26.46 11.77 -2.58
C LEU A 186 -26.00 12.62 -1.39
N HIS A 187 -24.72 12.99 -1.37
CA HIS A 187 -24.18 13.89 -0.36
C HIS A 187 -23.83 15.23 -1.02
N PHE A 188 -24.36 16.32 -0.46
CA PHE A 188 -24.31 17.66 -1.06
C PHE A 188 -24.80 17.68 -2.52
N SER A 189 -26.06 17.31 -2.74
CA SER A 189 -26.69 17.20 -4.06
C SER A 189 -26.53 18.44 -4.94
N ASP A 190 -26.52 19.65 -4.36
CA ASP A 190 -26.35 20.91 -5.11
C ASP A 190 -24.95 21.04 -5.76
N SER A 191 -24.00 20.25 -5.26
CA SER A 191 -22.62 20.16 -5.76
C SER A 191 -22.42 19.01 -6.76
N LEU A 192 -23.49 18.27 -7.08
CA LEU A 192 -23.55 17.22 -8.09
C LEU A 192 -24.28 17.75 -9.33
N LYS A 193 -23.68 17.64 -10.51
CA LYS A 193 -24.32 18.11 -11.75
C LYS A 193 -24.09 17.14 -12.88
N PHE A 194 -25.15 16.73 -13.57
CA PHE A 194 -25.00 16.02 -14.83
C PHE A 194 -24.65 16.99 -15.94
N THR A 195 -23.67 16.61 -16.75
CA THR A 195 -23.15 17.35 -17.89
C THR A 195 -23.11 16.43 -19.11
N GLU A 196 -22.85 16.96 -20.30
CA GLU A 196 -22.62 16.13 -21.48
C GLU A 196 -21.45 15.14 -21.29
N SER A 197 -20.50 15.49 -20.43
CA SER A 197 -19.37 14.65 -20.01
C SER A 197 -19.67 13.69 -18.86
N GLY A 198 -20.91 13.58 -18.38
CA GLY A 198 -21.29 12.70 -17.26
C GLY A 198 -21.49 13.45 -15.94
N LEU A 199 -21.27 12.76 -14.81
CA LEU A 199 -21.51 13.30 -13.47
C LEU A 199 -20.33 14.16 -13.01
N ARG A 200 -20.59 15.46 -12.86
CA ARG A 200 -19.67 16.42 -12.26
C ARG A 200 -19.77 16.40 -10.75
N LEU A 201 -18.64 16.16 -10.10
CA LEU A 201 -18.43 16.23 -8.67
C LEU A 201 -17.68 17.52 -8.35
N ASN A 202 -18.35 18.49 -7.72
CA ASN A 202 -17.72 19.75 -7.28
C ASN A 202 -17.85 19.94 -5.76
N GLY A 203 -17.54 18.89 -5.00
CA GLY A 203 -17.67 18.85 -3.54
C GLY A 203 -18.83 18.00 -3.02
N GLY A 204 -19.70 17.51 -3.91
CA GLY A 204 -20.64 16.43 -3.60
C GLY A 204 -20.04 15.06 -3.91
N TRP A 205 -20.61 14.02 -3.31
CA TRP A 205 -20.21 12.63 -3.53
C TRP A 205 -21.41 11.69 -3.43
N LEU A 206 -21.20 10.42 -3.83
CA LEU A 206 -22.21 9.37 -3.78
C LEU A 206 -21.75 8.26 -2.83
N THR A 207 -22.68 7.68 -2.06
CA THR A 207 -22.43 6.44 -1.32
C THR A 207 -23.46 5.38 -1.71
N GLY A 208 -23.01 4.16 -1.94
CA GLY A 208 -23.90 3.03 -2.19
C GLY A 208 -24.71 2.69 -0.94
N ASP A 209 -25.98 2.37 -1.14
CA ASP A 209 -26.88 1.95 -0.09
C ASP A 209 -26.85 0.43 0.11
N ALA A 210 -27.71 -0.04 1.03
CA ALA A 210 -27.94 -1.45 1.30
C ALA A 210 -28.38 -2.27 0.07
N LYS A 211 -28.89 -1.68 -1.02
CA LYS A 211 -29.24 -2.43 -2.24
C LYS A 211 -28.01 -2.84 -3.05
N MET A 212 -26.82 -2.31 -2.76
CA MET A 212 -25.56 -2.80 -3.31
C MET A 212 -25.01 -4.05 -2.60
N GLN A 213 -25.82 -4.68 -1.72
CA GLN A 213 -25.49 -5.87 -0.94
C GLN A 213 -24.96 -7.08 -1.72
N ASN A 214 -25.14 -7.14 -3.04
CA ASN A 214 -24.61 -8.24 -3.86
C ASN A 214 -23.15 -8.05 -4.29
N LEU A 215 -22.58 -6.86 -4.11
CA LEU A 215 -21.19 -6.59 -4.51
C LEU A 215 -20.20 -7.41 -3.67
N MET A 216 -20.19 -7.26 -2.35
CA MET A 216 -19.24 -7.95 -1.47
C MET A 216 -19.34 -9.48 -1.53
N PRO A 217 -20.53 -10.11 -1.51
CA PRO A 217 -20.65 -11.56 -1.71
C PRO A 217 -20.04 -12.04 -3.03
N SER A 218 -20.28 -11.31 -4.13
CA SER A 218 -19.75 -11.68 -5.45
C SER A 218 -18.22 -11.51 -5.53
N LEU A 219 -17.68 -10.44 -4.95
CA LEU A 219 -16.22 -10.23 -4.86
C LEU A 219 -15.54 -11.26 -3.95
N ARG A 220 -16.19 -11.67 -2.86
CA ARG A 220 -15.73 -12.76 -1.99
C ARG A 220 -15.68 -14.10 -2.72
N GLN A 221 -16.71 -14.41 -3.50
CA GLN A 221 -16.80 -15.67 -4.23
C GLN A 221 -15.76 -15.77 -5.34
N SER A 222 -15.59 -14.70 -6.11
CA SER A 222 -14.64 -14.65 -7.22
C SER A 222 -13.19 -14.45 -6.78
N ASN A 223 -12.99 -13.85 -5.60
CA ASN A 223 -11.72 -13.39 -5.07
C ASN A 223 -10.89 -12.52 -6.04
N THR A 224 -11.53 -11.95 -7.06
CA THR A 224 -10.92 -11.16 -8.11
C THR A 224 -11.92 -10.13 -8.60
N PHE A 225 -11.43 -9.02 -9.15
CA PHE A 225 -12.32 -7.98 -9.66
C PHE A 225 -11.60 -7.11 -10.68
N THR A 226 -12.39 -6.41 -11.50
CA THR A 226 -11.91 -5.35 -12.39
C THR A 226 -12.75 -4.11 -12.17
N ILE A 227 -12.10 -2.96 -12.06
CA ILE A 227 -12.76 -1.64 -12.06
C ILE A 227 -12.40 -0.94 -13.36
N VAL A 228 -13.43 -0.50 -14.06
CA VAL A 228 -13.30 0.40 -15.21
C VAL A 228 -13.94 1.72 -14.83
N VAL A 229 -13.18 2.80 -14.90
CA VAL A 229 -13.69 4.15 -14.67
C VAL A 229 -13.17 5.07 -15.76
N ARG A 230 -14.07 5.87 -16.35
CA ARG A 230 -13.70 6.98 -17.24
C ARG A 230 -14.00 8.28 -16.51
N LEU A 231 -12.96 9.09 -16.34
CA LEU A 231 -13.03 10.32 -15.57
C LEU A 231 -12.10 11.39 -16.15
N ASP A 232 -12.42 12.64 -15.83
CA ASP A 232 -11.61 13.81 -16.10
C ASP A 232 -11.43 14.61 -14.80
N SER A 233 -10.20 14.95 -14.44
CA SER A 233 -9.95 15.81 -13.27
C SER A 233 -10.23 17.28 -13.62
N MET A 234 -10.88 18.03 -12.74
CA MET A 234 -11.20 19.44 -12.99
C MET A 234 -9.99 20.36 -12.72
N PRO A 235 -9.51 20.54 -11.47
CA PRO A 235 -8.19 21.15 -11.24
C PRO A 235 -7.03 20.15 -11.36
N LEU A 236 -6.02 20.48 -12.16
CA LEU A 236 -4.73 19.76 -12.22
C LEU A 236 -3.87 19.94 -10.96
N ASN A 237 -4.21 20.91 -10.10
CA ASN A 237 -3.50 21.23 -8.85
C ASN A 237 -4.27 20.79 -7.59
N GLN A 238 -5.14 19.78 -7.69
CA GLN A 238 -5.72 19.16 -6.49
C GLN A 238 -4.61 18.55 -5.64
N HIS A 239 -4.48 19.01 -4.40
CA HIS A 239 -3.49 18.54 -3.44
C HIS A 239 -4.15 17.72 -2.33
N GLY A 240 -3.41 16.76 -1.77
CA GLY A 240 -3.92 15.79 -0.79
C GLY A 240 -4.45 14.51 -1.44
N PRO A 241 -4.80 13.47 -0.65
CA PRO A 241 -5.29 12.20 -1.17
C PRO A 241 -6.77 12.32 -1.54
N ALA A 242 -7.10 13.06 -2.60
CA ALA A 242 -8.44 13.10 -3.16
C ALA A 242 -8.87 11.68 -3.56
N ARG A 243 -10.02 11.20 -3.06
CA ARG A 243 -10.51 9.84 -3.31
C ARG A 243 -11.59 9.85 -4.37
N ILE A 244 -11.30 9.19 -5.50
CA ILE A 244 -12.25 9.04 -6.60
C ILE A 244 -13.23 7.92 -6.28
N LEU A 245 -12.71 6.75 -5.89
CA LEU A 245 -13.46 5.57 -5.48
C LEU A 245 -12.89 5.07 -4.17
N SER A 246 -13.73 4.71 -3.21
CA SER A 246 -13.30 4.08 -1.96
C SER A 246 -14.32 3.08 -1.45
N PHE A 247 -13.85 2.00 -0.85
CA PHE A 247 -14.63 1.14 0.03
C PHE A 247 -14.37 1.60 1.46
N ALA A 248 -15.41 2.09 2.15
CA ALA A 248 -15.26 2.77 3.43
C ALA A 248 -16.50 2.59 4.31
#